data_AF-A0A7S2T3Z9-F1
#
_entry.id   AF-A0A7S2T3Z9-F1
#
_cell.length_a   1.000
_cell.length_b   1.000
_cell.length_c   1.000
_cell.angle_alpha   90.00
_cell.angle_beta   90.00
_cell.angle_gamma   90.00
#
_symmetry.space_group_name_H-M   'P 1'
#
loop_
_entity.id
_entity.type
_entity.pdbx_description
1 polymer ?
#
loop_
_entity_poly.entity_id
_entity_poly.type
_entity_poly.pdbx_seq_one_letter_code
_entity_poly.pdbx_strand_id
1 'polypeptide(L)'
;KGKGVMTARELVALYCGDPMMEKDFYGGFGVGPKYPKVEDVVVVGAGNVALDVSRLLLTSPESLVAETNTSKRFIDLLSSESSPLSGIKRVHILARRGPRAAAFAPKELREVLQKREEHFVSRIRVPAQGGGEDGGRAGSIGPFEESAGLTKVATRMQKRVFKLLRDHHSKDSGEVREDAPGKELFIHFLHKPVEFVGAEHLSAVHVELQRETLVDDQALEVGPIDGAAKVELPAQLAIIAASQRSIGVDGIPPGRASHEGREGSPRALDRDVISDTSGNKTLAPVYFCGWANHGAKG
;
A
#
# COMPACT_ATOMS: atom_id res chain seq x y z
N LYS A 1 -16.19 2.39 10.99
CA LYS A 1 -15.04 3.01 10.30
C LYS A 1 -15.04 4.49 10.65
N GLY A 2 -13.93 5.06 11.14
CA GLY A 2 -13.83 6.52 11.32
C GLY A 2 -13.79 7.22 9.96
N LYS A 3 -14.25 8.47 9.89
CA LYS A 3 -14.16 9.27 8.66
C LYS A 3 -12.69 9.47 8.30
N GLY A 4 -12.36 9.40 7.00
CA GLY A 4 -10.97 9.54 6.54
C GLY A 4 -10.17 8.25 6.44
N VAL A 5 -10.82 7.07 6.51
CA VAL A 5 -10.15 5.79 6.20
C VAL A 5 -10.90 5.08 5.07
N MET A 6 -10.20 4.77 3.98
CA MET A 6 -10.73 4.07 2.81
C MET A 6 -9.77 3.00 2.32
N THR A 7 -10.22 2.16 1.38
CA THR A 7 -9.38 1.17 0.70
C THR A 7 -8.84 1.74 -0.60
N ALA A 8 -7.70 1.22 -1.05
CA ALA A 8 -7.17 1.61 -2.36
C ALA A 8 -8.12 1.25 -3.50
N ARG A 9 -8.88 0.14 -3.39
CA ARG A 9 -9.87 -0.26 -4.41
C ARG A 9 -10.93 0.80 -4.63
N GLU A 10 -11.41 1.43 -3.57
CA GLU A 10 -12.44 2.46 -3.65
C GLU A 10 -11.90 3.73 -4.33
N LEU A 11 -10.67 4.14 -4.01
CA LEU A 11 -10.02 5.25 -4.70
C LEU A 11 -9.73 4.92 -6.17
N VAL A 12 -9.30 3.69 -6.46
CA VAL A 12 -9.07 3.19 -7.83
C VAL A 12 -10.35 3.25 -8.65
N ALA A 13 -11.45 2.73 -8.11
CA ALA A 13 -12.75 2.78 -8.75
C ALA A 13 -13.15 4.24 -9.07
N LEU A 14 -12.89 5.18 -8.16
CA LEU A 14 -13.19 6.59 -8.38
C LEU A 14 -12.37 7.22 -9.51
N TYR A 15 -11.04 7.08 -9.48
CA TYR A 15 -10.20 7.69 -10.53
C TYR A 15 -10.33 6.96 -11.87
N CYS A 16 -10.75 5.70 -11.89
CA CYS A 16 -11.09 4.94 -13.10
C CYS A 16 -12.51 5.22 -13.62
N GLY A 17 -13.34 5.96 -12.88
CA GLY A 17 -14.70 6.32 -13.31
C GLY A 17 -15.72 5.19 -13.21
N ASP A 18 -15.58 4.30 -12.21
CA ASP A 18 -16.56 3.26 -11.93
C ASP A 18 -17.94 3.88 -11.61
N PRO A 19 -19.00 3.55 -12.37
CA PRO A 19 -20.33 4.12 -12.18
C PRO A 19 -20.93 3.76 -10.82
N MET A 20 -20.50 2.65 -10.19
CA MET A 20 -20.97 2.25 -8.86
C MET A 20 -20.47 3.20 -7.76
N MET A 21 -19.48 4.04 -8.05
CA MET A 21 -18.96 5.03 -7.11
C MET A 21 -19.75 6.35 -7.12
N GLU A 22 -20.75 6.53 -8.00
CA GLU A 22 -21.41 7.82 -8.26
C GLU A 22 -22.10 8.45 -7.04
N LYS A 23 -22.60 7.67 -6.07
CA LYS A 23 -23.43 8.21 -4.97
C LYS A 23 -22.69 8.45 -3.65
N ASP A 24 -21.53 7.83 -3.43
CA ASP A 24 -21.04 7.62 -2.06
C ASP A 24 -19.67 8.22 -1.73
N PHE A 25 -18.98 8.96 -2.62
CA PHE A 25 -17.64 9.46 -2.25
C PHE A 25 -17.68 10.38 -1.01
N TYR A 26 -18.67 11.27 -0.94
CA TYR A 26 -18.89 12.14 0.22
C TYR A 26 -19.65 11.45 1.37
N GLY A 27 -20.40 10.38 1.11
CA GLY A 27 -21.30 9.72 2.08
C GLY A 27 -20.77 8.40 2.69
N GLY A 28 -20.02 7.61 1.93
CA GLY A 28 -19.51 6.29 2.32
C GLY A 28 -18.15 6.30 3.02
N PHE A 29 -17.31 7.31 2.77
CA PHE A 29 -15.96 7.44 3.38
C PHE A 29 -15.83 8.58 4.38
N GLY A 30 -16.86 9.43 4.45
CA GLY A 30 -16.88 10.58 5.34
C GLY A 30 -15.97 11.74 4.92
N VAL A 31 -15.37 11.70 3.72
CA VAL A 31 -14.50 12.77 3.17
C VAL A 31 -15.34 13.79 2.38
N GLY A 32 -16.43 14.25 3.00
CA GLY A 32 -17.44 15.20 2.50
C GLY A 32 -16.90 16.61 2.21
N PRO A 33 -17.70 17.52 1.62
CA PRO A 33 -17.34 18.94 1.52
C PRO A 33 -17.09 19.62 2.89
N LYS A 34 -17.62 19.04 3.97
CA LYS A 34 -17.39 19.49 5.36
C LYS A 34 -16.15 18.83 6.01
N TYR A 35 -15.46 17.95 5.32
CA TYR A 35 -14.25 17.31 5.82
C TYR A 35 -13.10 18.33 5.87
N PRO A 36 -12.21 18.28 6.88
CA PRO A 36 -11.05 19.18 6.91
C PRO A 36 -10.18 19.00 5.67
N LYS A 37 -9.41 20.04 5.34
CA LYS A 37 -8.42 19.97 4.28
C LYS A 37 -7.46 18.81 4.53
N VAL A 38 -7.20 18.02 3.50
CA VAL A 38 -6.25 16.91 3.55
C VAL A 38 -4.92 17.40 3.04
N GLU A 39 -3.92 17.47 3.91
CA GLU A 39 -2.54 17.80 3.55
C GLU A 39 -1.65 16.56 3.54
N ASP A 40 -1.86 15.65 4.50
CA ASP A 40 -1.07 14.45 4.70
C ASP A 40 -1.94 13.19 4.55
N VAL A 41 -1.48 12.26 3.72
CA VAL A 41 -2.16 10.99 3.42
C VAL A 41 -1.27 9.82 3.81
N VAL A 42 -1.81 8.84 4.52
CA VAL A 42 -1.13 7.57 4.80
C VAL A 42 -1.64 6.48 3.86
N VAL A 43 -0.76 5.78 3.17
CA VAL A 43 -1.08 4.62 2.33
C VAL A 43 -0.46 3.38 2.95
N VAL A 44 -1.27 2.40 3.36
CA VAL A 44 -0.79 1.19 4.02
C VAL A 44 -0.60 0.07 3.00
N GLY A 45 0.65 -0.32 2.76
CA GLY A 45 1.00 -1.41 1.84
C GLY A 45 2.16 -1.04 0.90
N ALA A 46 3.03 -2.00 0.60
CA ALA A 46 4.21 -1.81 -0.25
C ALA A 46 4.12 -2.63 -1.55
N GLY A 47 3.06 -2.38 -2.32
CA GLY A 47 2.82 -2.97 -3.64
C GLY A 47 2.49 -1.90 -4.68
N ASN A 48 2.34 -2.31 -5.94
CA ASN A 48 2.13 -1.36 -7.05
C ASN A 48 0.89 -0.47 -6.88
N VAL A 49 -0.19 -1.00 -6.32
CA VAL A 49 -1.41 -0.21 -6.04
C VAL A 49 -1.11 0.97 -5.10
N ALA A 50 -0.20 0.81 -4.14
CA ALA A 50 0.21 1.91 -3.27
C ALA A 50 0.99 2.98 -4.03
N LEU A 51 1.84 2.58 -4.98
CA LEU A 51 2.54 3.51 -5.87
C LEU A 51 1.55 4.26 -6.77
N ASP A 52 0.57 3.55 -7.35
CA ASP A 52 -0.43 4.12 -8.25
C ASP A 52 -1.30 5.17 -7.56
N VAL A 53 -1.81 4.84 -6.38
CA VAL A 53 -2.58 5.78 -5.57
C VAL A 53 -1.73 6.98 -5.19
N SER A 54 -0.50 6.75 -4.74
CA SER A 54 0.38 7.83 -4.29
C SER A 54 0.74 8.78 -5.43
N ARG A 55 1.09 8.26 -6.61
CA ARG A 55 1.41 9.10 -7.77
C ARG A 55 0.21 9.93 -8.20
N LEU A 56 -0.99 9.36 -8.26
CA LEU A 56 -2.19 10.08 -8.70
C LEU A 56 -2.58 11.22 -7.75
N LEU A 57 -2.41 11.03 -6.43
CA LEU A 57 -2.68 12.09 -5.45
C LEU A 57 -1.65 13.22 -5.50
N LEU A 58 -0.41 12.92 -5.92
CA LEU A 58 0.68 13.89 -5.96
C LEU A 58 0.81 14.59 -7.31
N THR A 59 0.43 13.96 -8.43
CA THR A 59 0.42 14.58 -9.76
C THR A 59 -0.54 15.78 -9.79
N SER A 60 -0.17 16.83 -10.53
CA SER A 60 -1.02 18.01 -10.68
C SER A 60 -2.27 17.68 -11.51
N PRO A 61 -3.42 18.31 -11.23
CA PRO A 61 -4.64 18.11 -12.02
C PRO A 61 -4.43 18.33 -13.52
N GLU A 62 -3.60 19.31 -13.91
CA GLU A 62 -3.30 19.65 -15.30
C GLU A 62 -2.57 18.50 -16.01
N SER A 63 -1.56 17.91 -15.36
CA SER A 63 -0.85 16.76 -15.92
C SER A 63 -1.70 15.51 -15.96
N LEU A 64 -2.61 15.31 -14.99
CA LEU A 64 -3.59 14.22 -15.06
C LEU A 64 -4.49 14.35 -16.29
N VAL A 65 -4.97 15.57 -16.61
CA VAL A 65 -5.75 15.82 -17.83
C VAL A 65 -4.93 15.56 -19.10
N ALA A 66 -3.66 15.97 -19.11
CA ALA A 66 -2.82 15.89 -20.31
C ALA A 66 -2.29 14.47 -20.60
N GLU A 67 -1.98 13.69 -19.55
CA GLU A 67 -1.21 12.45 -19.68
C GLU A 67 -2.04 11.18 -19.42
N THR A 68 -3.26 11.31 -18.89
CA THR A 68 -4.03 10.16 -18.41
C THR A 68 -5.49 10.20 -18.82
N ASN A 69 -6.17 9.06 -18.72
CA ASN A 69 -7.62 8.94 -18.86
C ASN A 69 -8.33 8.98 -17.50
N THR A 70 -7.75 9.65 -16.51
CA THR A 70 -8.32 9.78 -15.16
C THR A 70 -9.70 10.45 -15.22
N SER A 71 -10.63 9.96 -14.40
CA SER A 71 -12.00 10.47 -14.40
C SER A 71 -12.03 11.97 -14.08
N LYS A 72 -12.84 12.73 -14.83
CA LYS A 72 -13.03 14.17 -14.59
C LYS A 72 -13.40 14.44 -13.13
N ARG A 73 -14.25 13.58 -12.55
CA ARG A 73 -14.67 13.68 -11.14
C ARG A 73 -13.49 13.65 -10.18
N PHE A 74 -12.53 12.75 -10.39
CA PHE A 74 -11.35 12.67 -9.53
C PHE A 74 -10.45 13.89 -9.70
N ILE A 75 -10.29 14.36 -10.94
CA ILE A 75 -9.54 15.59 -11.23
C ILE A 75 -10.20 16.80 -10.55
N ASP A 76 -11.52 16.94 -10.61
CA ASP A 76 -12.29 18.00 -9.94
C ASP A 76 -12.10 17.98 -8.42
N LEU A 77 -11.97 16.79 -7.81
CA LEU A 77 -11.66 16.65 -6.38
C LEU A 77 -10.25 17.13 -6.04
N LEU A 78 -9.28 17.01 -6.94
CA LEU A 78 -7.91 17.47 -6.72
C LEU A 78 -7.72 18.95 -7.07
N SER A 79 -8.59 19.54 -7.90
CA SER A 79 -8.44 20.94 -8.36
C SER A 79 -9.38 21.92 -7.67
N SER A 80 -10.57 21.51 -7.22
CA SER A 80 -11.53 22.42 -6.61
C SER A 80 -11.05 22.89 -5.23
N GLU A 81 -10.98 24.20 -4.99
CA GLU A 81 -10.59 24.77 -3.69
C GLU A 81 -11.48 24.27 -2.54
N SER A 82 -12.77 24.11 -2.81
CA SER A 82 -13.77 23.59 -1.86
C SER A 82 -13.61 22.12 -1.53
N SER A 83 -12.85 21.37 -2.33
CA SER A 83 -12.59 19.96 -2.08
C SER A 83 -11.56 19.78 -0.97
N PRO A 84 -11.79 18.85 -0.02
CA PRO A 84 -10.77 18.48 0.97
C PRO A 84 -9.45 18.01 0.35
N LEU A 85 -9.50 17.37 -0.82
CA LEU A 85 -8.34 16.70 -1.43
C LEU A 85 -7.41 17.62 -2.23
N SER A 86 -7.82 18.85 -2.55
CA SER A 86 -6.95 19.77 -3.32
C SER A 86 -5.78 20.34 -2.51
N GLY A 87 -5.68 19.99 -1.22
CA GLY A 87 -4.60 20.44 -0.33
C GLY A 87 -3.47 19.44 -0.14
N ILE A 88 -3.51 18.28 -0.81
CA ILE A 88 -2.57 17.19 -0.56
C ILE A 88 -1.15 17.63 -0.90
N LYS A 89 -0.28 17.57 0.11
CA LYS A 89 1.14 17.90 0.02
C LYS A 89 2.01 16.67 0.23
N ARG A 90 1.61 15.76 1.13
CA ARG A 90 2.45 14.62 1.51
C ARG A 90 1.68 13.31 1.44
N VAL A 91 2.32 12.30 0.86
CA VAL A 91 1.84 10.92 0.91
C VAL A 91 2.89 10.05 1.59
N HIS A 92 2.46 9.27 2.58
CA HIS A 92 3.31 8.37 3.36
C HIS A 92 2.89 6.92 3.09
N ILE A 93 3.67 6.20 2.28
CA ILE A 93 3.53 4.76 2.11
C ILE A 93 4.14 4.08 3.34
N LEU A 94 3.35 3.29 4.07
CA LEU A 94 3.81 2.51 5.23
C LEU A 94 3.95 1.03 4.86
N ALA A 95 5.18 0.53 4.99
CA ALA A 95 5.54 -0.87 4.83
C ALA A 95 5.95 -1.47 6.18
N ARG A 96 5.24 -2.52 6.61
CA ARG A 96 5.56 -3.21 7.88
C ARG A 96 6.86 -4.03 7.85
N ARG A 97 7.43 -4.29 6.67
CA ARG A 97 8.67 -5.06 6.46
C ARG A 97 9.72 -4.19 5.79
N GLY A 98 10.96 -4.66 5.71
CA GLY A 98 12.06 -3.94 5.08
C GLY A 98 12.01 -3.91 3.56
N PRO A 99 12.93 -3.14 2.93
CA PRO A 99 13.01 -2.95 1.48
C PRO A 99 13.07 -4.26 0.66
N ARG A 100 13.66 -5.32 1.21
CA ARG A 100 13.81 -6.63 0.55
C ARG A 100 12.47 -7.33 0.29
N ALA A 101 11.48 -7.06 1.14
CA ALA A 101 10.15 -7.64 1.06
C ALA A 101 9.16 -6.79 0.23
N ALA A 102 9.61 -5.67 -0.34
CA ALA A 102 8.76 -4.80 -1.15
C ALA A 102 8.23 -5.53 -2.39
N ALA A 103 6.93 -5.43 -2.63
CA ALA A 103 6.23 -6.09 -3.73
C ALA A 103 6.02 -5.16 -4.94
N PHE A 104 6.91 -4.17 -5.11
CA PHE A 104 6.87 -3.27 -6.25
C PHE A 104 7.38 -3.95 -7.52
N ALA A 105 6.87 -3.54 -8.67
CA ALA A 105 7.47 -3.86 -9.96
C ALA A 105 8.63 -2.87 -10.23
N PRO A 106 9.79 -3.34 -10.75
CA PRO A 106 10.94 -2.46 -11.00
C PRO A 106 10.69 -1.30 -11.97
N LYS A 107 9.72 -1.43 -12.88
CA LYS A 107 9.36 -0.37 -13.84
C LYS A 107 8.62 0.74 -13.10
N GLU A 108 7.54 0.39 -12.41
CA GLU A 108 6.67 1.33 -11.68
C GLU A 108 7.45 2.06 -10.59
N LEU A 109 8.28 1.35 -9.83
CA LEU A 109 9.12 1.98 -8.80
C LEU A 109 10.10 2.99 -9.43
N ARG A 110 10.71 2.67 -10.58
CA ARG A 110 11.63 3.61 -11.25
C ARG A 110 10.90 4.86 -11.73
N GLU A 111 9.68 4.71 -12.23
CA GLU A 111 8.87 5.86 -12.65
C GLU A 111 8.64 6.81 -11.47
N VAL A 112 8.20 6.28 -10.33
CA VAL A 112 7.93 7.08 -9.13
C VAL A 112 9.19 7.73 -8.53
N LEU A 113 10.32 7.01 -8.53
CA LEU A 113 11.54 7.51 -7.89
C LEU A 113 12.35 8.48 -8.77
N GLN A 114 12.28 8.38 -10.10
CA GLN A 114 13.24 9.05 -11.00
C GLN A 114 12.59 9.84 -12.14
N LYS A 115 11.29 9.64 -12.43
CA LYS A 115 10.64 10.21 -13.63
C LYS A 115 9.44 11.10 -13.30
N ARG A 116 9.26 11.44 -12.03
CA ARG A 116 8.13 12.25 -11.53
C ARG A 116 8.61 13.38 -10.63
N GLU A 117 9.89 13.74 -10.75
CA GLU A 117 10.53 14.79 -9.95
C GLU A 117 9.93 16.17 -10.23
N GLU A 118 9.26 16.34 -11.38
CA GLU A 118 8.47 17.51 -11.74
C GLU A 118 7.17 17.65 -10.93
N HIS A 119 6.69 16.57 -10.30
CA HIS A 119 5.44 16.57 -9.54
C HIS A 119 5.65 16.47 -8.03
N PHE A 120 6.62 15.68 -7.58
CA PHE A 120 6.91 15.50 -6.16
C PHE A 120 8.33 15.01 -5.91
N VAL A 121 8.85 15.30 -4.71
CA VAL A 121 10.11 14.73 -4.22
C VAL A 121 9.84 13.41 -3.51
N SER A 122 10.56 12.34 -3.85
CA SER A 122 10.42 11.05 -3.18
C SER A 122 11.56 10.76 -2.20
N ARG A 123 11.23 10.28 -0.99
CA ARG A 123 12.20 9.94 0.06
C ARG A 123 11.92 8.58 0.67
N ILE A 124 12.98 7.88 1.06
CA ILE A 124 12.88 6.58 1.73
C ILE A 124 13.25 6.74 3.19
N ARG A 125 12.37 6.32 4.08
CA ARG A 125 12.53 6.39 5.54
C ARG A 125 12.64 4.98 6.11
N VAL A 126 13.67 4.79 6.92
CA VAL A 126 13.91 3.57 7.70
C VAL A 126 14.27 3.98 9.12
N PRO A 127 13.83 3.25 10.15
CA PRO A 127 14.26 3.51 11.52
C PRO A 127 15.79 3.43 11.62
N ALA A 128 16.39 4.31 12.41
CA ALA A 128 17.78 4.15 12.80
C ALA A 128 17.88 2.85 13.61
N GLN A 129 18.61 1.87 13.08
CA GLN A 129 18.95 0.65 13.80
C GLN A 129 20.03 1.07 14.81
N GLY A 130 19.66 1.28 16.07
CA GLY A 130 20.61 1.67 17.11
C GLY A 130 21.72 0.63 17.23
N GLY A 131 22.98 1.07 17.16
CA GLY A 131 24.17 0.29 17.54
C GLY A 131 24.28 0.16 19.05
N GLY A 132 23.22 -0.31 19.70
CA GLY A 132 23.27 -0.68 21.11
C GLY A 132 23.95 -2.02 21.25
N GLU A 133 24.89 -2.12 22.19
CA GLU A 133 25.43 -3.37 22.70
C GLU A 133 24.28 -4.17 23.38
N ASP A 134 23.36 -4.71 22.60
CA ASP A 134 22.40 -5.71 23.06
C ASP A 134 23.22 -6.95 23.44
N GLY A 135 23.49 -7.09 24.74
CA GLY A 135 24.31 -8.15 25.33
C GLY A 135 24.09 -9.54 24.72
N GLY A 136 24.88 -9.86 23.70
CA GLY A 136 25.03 -11.21 23.15
C GLY A 136 23.98 -11.66 22.11
N ARG A 137 23.05 -10.82 21.62
CA ARG A 137 22.20 -11.22 20.48
C ARG A 137 22.84 -10.84 19.16
N ALA A 138 23.65 -11.75 18.60
CA ALA A 138 23.97 -11.75 17.18
C ALA A 138 22.66 -11.73 16.37
N GLY A 139 22.48 -10.80 15.42
CA GLY A 139 21.43 -10.93 14.40
C GLY A 139 20.70 -9.69 13.89
N SER A 140 20.90 -8.47 14.40
CA SER A 140 20.26 -7.29 13.76
C SER A 140 20.95 -6.95 12.43
N ILE A 141 20.18 -6.76 11.36
CA ILE A 141 20.71 -6.40 10.04
C ILE A 141 20.28 -4.99 9.61
N GLY A 142 21.18 -4.26 8.95
CA GLY A 142 20.85 -2.97 8.35
C GLY A 142 19.77 -3.08 7.25
N PRO A 143 18.83 -2.13 7.13
CA PRO A 143 17.71 -2.20 6.18
C PRO A 143 18.17 -2.26 4.70
N PHE A 144 19.40 -1.84 4.40
CA PHE A 144 20.02 -1.92 3.06
C PHE A 144 21.30 -2.76 2.99
N GLU A 145 21.62 -3.53 4.03
CA GLU A 145 22.78 -4.41 4.05
C GLU A 145 22.61 -5.63 3.12
N GLU A 146 23.52 -5.83 2.16
CA GLU A 146 23.37 -6.89 1.15
C GLU A 146 23.58 -8.31 1.70
N SER A 147 24.28 -8.42 2.84
CA SER A 147 24.73 -9.69 3.44
C SER A 147 23.59 -10.62 3.85
N ALA A 148 22.37 -10.11 4.12
CA ALA A 148 21.26 -10.97 4.49
C ALA A 148 19.91 -10.69 3.81
N GLY A 149 19.10 -11.76 3.76
CA GLY A 149 17.74 -11.80 3.23
C GLY A 149 17.61 -11.81 1.70
N LEU A 150 18.62 -11.38 0.96
CA LEU A 150 18.66 -11.48 -0.52
C LEU A 150 19.39 -12.76 -0.96
N THR A 151 18.87 -13.92 -0.55
CA THR A 151 19.48 -15.23 -0.83
C THR A 151 19.63 -15.49 -2.33
N LYS A 152 20.35 -16.57 -2.71
CA LYS A 152 20.38 -17.08 -4.10
C LYS A 152 18.97 -17.31 -4.69
N VAL A 153 17.95 -17.46 -3.84
CA VAL A 153 16.55 -17.73 -4.19
C VAL A 153 15.77 -16.45 -4.51
N ALA A 154 16.27 -15.26 -4.16
CA ALA A 154 15.61 -14.01 -4.49
C ALA A 154 15.54 -13.79 -6.02
N THR A 155 14.35 -13.46 -6.51
CA THR A 155 14.10 -13.26 -7.94
C THR A 155 14.91 -12.08 -8.49
N ARG A 156 15.20 -12.09 -9.80
CA ARG A 156 15.87 -10.95 -10.48
C ARG A 156 15.09 -9.64 -10.29
N MET A 157 13.76 -9.71 -10.21
CA MET A 157 12.91 -8.53 -9.99
C MET A 157 13.10 -7.94 -8.58
N GLN A 158 13.08 -8.78 -7.54
CA GLN A 158 13.32 -8.33 -6.16
C GLN A 158 14.70 -7.70 -6.00
N LYS A 159 15.75 -8.30 -6.60
CA LYS A 159 17.11 -7.71 -6.60
C LYS A 159 17.15 -6.32 -7.24
N ARG A 160 16.42 -6.13 -8.34
CA ARG A 160 16.30 -4.82 -9.01
C ARG A 160 15.57 -3.79 -8.16
N VAL A 161 14.44 -4.17 -7.54
CA VAL A 161 13.68 -3.30 -6.64
C VAL A 161 14.54 -2.85 -5.46
N PHE A 162 15.19 -3.80 -4.79
CA PHE A 162 16.08 -3.52 -3.67
C PHE A 162 17.19 -2.54 -4.06
N LYS A 163 17.86 -2.79 -5.19
CA LYS A 163 18.90 -1.89 -5.72
C LYS A 163 18.35 -0.48 -5.98
N LEU A 164 17.19 -0.35 -6.61
CA LEU A 164 16.57 0.96 -6.86
C LEU A 164 16.29 1.72 -5.56
N LEU A 165 15.72 1.05 -4.55
CA LEU A 165 15.44 1.66 -3.25
C LEU A 165 16.72 2.10 -2.54
N ARG A 166 17.75 1.25 -2.53
CA ARG A 166 19.04 1.59 -1.90
C ARG A 166 19.70 2.76 -2.59
N ASP A 167 19.84 2.69 -3.91
CA ASP A 167 20.53 3.70 -4.70
C ASP A 167 19.80 5.05 -4.57
N HIS A 168 18.46 5.05 -4.51
CA HIS A 168 17.66 6.26 -4.25
C HIS A 168 17.89 6.81 -2.84
N HIS A 169 17.81 5.95 -1.81
CA HIS A 169 18.05 6.35 -0.43
C HIS A 169 19.46 6.93 -0.22
N SER A 170 20.48 6.38 -0.86
CA SER A 170 21.86 6.88 -0.77
C SER A 170 22.09 8.25 -1.41
N LYS A 171 21.20 8.67 -2.32
CA LYS A 171 21.28 9.96 -3.03
C LYS A 171 20.46 11.05 -2.36
N ASP A 172 19.63 10.71 -1.39
CA ASP A 172 18.82 11.66 -0.65
C ASP A 172 19.74 12.52 0.23
N SER A 173 20.11 13.71 -0.24
CA SER A 173 20.94 14.66 0.50
C SER A 173 20.18 15.33 1.65
N GLY A 174 18.86 15.15 1.73
CA GLY A 174 17.99 15.88 2.65
C GLY A 174 17.82 17.36 2.32
N GLU A 175 18.51 17.87 1.29
CA GLU A 175 18.41 19.25 0.85
C GLU A 175 17.10 19.47 0.10
N VAL A 176 16.40 20.54 0.47
CA VAL A 176 15.22 21.00 -0.25
C VAL A 176 15.71 21.89 -1.38
N ARG A 177 15.56 21.44 -2.62
CA ARG A 177 15.85 22.30 -3.78
C ARG A 177 14.81 23.41 -3.84
N GLU A 178 15.24 24.64 -4.10
CA GLU A 178 14.31 25.80 -4.23
C GLU A 178 13.33 25.62 -5.40
N ASP A 179 13.70 24.86 -6.43
CA ASP A 179 12.87 24.52 -7.59
C ASP A 179 12.04 23.24 -7.40
N ALA A 180 12.13 22.60 -6.22
CA ALA A 180 11.40 21.36 -5.97
C ALA A 180 9.88 21.60 -5.96
N PRO A 181 9.09 20.65 -6.47
CA PRO A 181 7.65 20.70 -6.29
C PRO A 181 7.30 20.71 -4.80
N GLY A 182 6.27 21.48 -4.42
CA GLY A 182 5.80 21.59 -3.02
C GLY A 182 5.12 20.33 -2.47
N LYS A 183 5.32 19.18 -3.10
CA LYS A 183 4.69 17.89 -2.78
C LYS A 183 5.73 16.80 -2.57
N GLU A 184 5.45 15.87 -1.66
CA GLU A 184 6.42 14.88 -1.18
C GLU A 184 5.82 13.48 -1.06
N LEU A 185 6.56 12.48 -1.51
CA LEU A 185 6.28 11.06 -1.29
C LEU A 185 7.30 10.49 -0.30
N PHE A 186 6.82 9.91 0.79
CA PHE A 186 7.65 9.16 1.74
C PHE A 186 7.33 7.67 1.65
N ILE A 187 8.34 6.83 1.47
CA ILE A 187 8.22 5.37 1.57
C ILE A 187 8.90 4.94 2.87
N HIS A 188 8.09 4.62 3.87
CA HIS A 188 8.54 4.17 5.18
C HIS A 188 8.59 2.65 5.24
N PHE A 189 9.79 2.09 5.40
CA PHE A 189 9.95 0.66 5.68
C PHE A 189 10.10 0.40 7.16
N LEU A 190 9.74 -0.81 7.60
CA LEU A 190 9.73 -1.20 9.01
C LEU A 190 8.86 -0.28 9.88
N HIS A 191 7.79 0.26 9.29
CA HIS A 191 6.81 1.12 9.93
C HIS A 191 5.45 0.42 9.88
N LYS A 192 5.05 -0.17 11.00
CA LYS A 192 3.80 -0.92 11.11
C LYS A 192 2.72 0.00 11.68
N PRO A 193 1.66 0.35 10.92
CA PRO A 193 0.54 1.08 11.49
C PRO A 193 -0.17 0.22 12.53
N VAL A 194 -0.41 0.78 13.71
CA VAL A 194 -1.04 0.07 14.84
C VAL A 194 -2.35 0.70 15.29
N GLU A 195 -2.56 1.98 14.98
CA GLU A 195 -3.76 2.71 15.41
C GLU A 195 -4.07 3.88 14.47
N PHE A 196 -5.35 4.08 14.19
CA PHE A 196 -5.86 5.27 13.50
C PHE A 196 -6.47 6.19 14.56
N VAL A 197 -5.98 7.42 14.63
CA VAL A 197 -6.29 8.37 15.71
C VAL A 197 -7.14 9.50 15.18
N GLY A 198 -8.16 9.87 15.96
CA GLY A 198 -9.03 11.01 15.67
C GLY A 198 -10.46 10.78 16.16
N ALA A 199 -11.07 11.80 16.76
CA ALA A 199 -12.40 11.70 17.35
C ALA A 199 -13.52 11.75 16.30
N GLU A 200 -13.51 12.76 15.43
CA GLU A 200 -14.54 12.95 14.39
C GLU A 200 -14.06 12.53 12.99
N HIS A 201 -12.78 12.76 12.73
CA HIS A 201 -12.08 12.43 11.50
C HIS A 201 -10.67 11.97 11.83
N LEU A 202 -10.02 11.27 10.90
CA LEU A 202 -8.62 10.91 11.06
C LEU A 202 -7.77 12.19 11.21
N SER A 203 -6.92 12.22 12.24
CA SER A 203 -5.94 13.28 12.47
C SER A 203 -4.51 12.74 12.45
N ALA A 204 -4.32 11.48 12.82
CA ALA A 204 -3.01 10.83 12.80
C ALA A 204 -3.09 9.31 12.68
N VAL A 205 -1.95 8.68 12.40
CA VAL A 205 -1.74 7.23 12.45
C VAL A 205 -0.58 6.96 13.39
N HIS A 206 -0.81 6.17 14.45
CA HIS A 206 0.30 5.67 15.26
C HIS A 206 0.98 4.50 14.58
N VAL A 207 2.31 4.52 14.61
CA VAL A 207 3.19 3.57 13.94
C VAL A 207 4.15 2.97 14.95
N GLU A 208 4.23 1.64 14.95
CA GLU A 208 5.22 0.87 15.70
C GLU A 208 6.43 0.58 14.79
N LEU A 209 7.61 1.04 15.22
CA LEU A 209 8.86 0.81 14.50
C LEU A 209 9.27 -0.65 14.64
N GLN A 210 9.74 -1.24 13.54
CA GLN A 210 10.17 -2.64 13.48
C GLN A 210 11.68 -2.72 13.21
N ARG A 211 12.28 -3.85 13.57
CA ARG A 211 13.62 -4.27 13.12
C ARG A 211 13.55 -5.60 12.36
N GLU A 212 14.51 -5.79 11.48
CA GLU A 212 14.77 -7.09 10.84
C GLU A 212 15.88 -7.81 11.60
N THR A 213 15.63 -9.05 11.98
CA THR A 213 16.61 -9.92 12.64
C THR A 213 16.85 -11.13 11.77
N LEU A 214 18.12 -11.44 11.57
CA LEU A 214 18.57 -12.66 10.91
C LEU A 214 18.43 -13.84 11.87
N VAL A 215 17.61 -14.82 11.50
CA VAL A 215 17.41 -16.03 12.31
C VAL A 215 18.34 -17.15 11.87
N ASP A 216 18.63 -17.21 10.57
CA ASP A 216 19.62 -18.09 9.93
C ASP A 216 20.20 -17.38 8.69
N ASP A 217 21.12 -17.99 7.95
CA ASP A 217 21.74 -17.39 6.76
C ASP A 217 20.76 -17.03 5.61
N GLN A 218 19.45 -17.28 5.76
CA GLN A 218 18.46 -17.16 4.69
C GLN A 218 17.15 -16.46 5.07
N ALA A 219 16.80 -16.40 6.36
CA ALA A 219 15.50 -15.98 6.85
C ALA A 219 15.59 -14.73 7.73
N LEU A 220 14.71 -13.77 7.41
CA LEU A 220 14.52 -12.57 8.21
C LEU A 220 13.21 -12.66 8.99
N GLU A 221 13.30 -12.47 10.29
CA GLU A 221 12.16 -12.15 11.14
C GLU A 221 12.00 -10.64 11.25
N VAL A 222 10.74 -10.20 11.38
CA VAL A 222 10.41 -8.79 11.60
C VAL A 222 9.65 -8.69 12.92
N GLY A 223 10.17 -7.88 13.83
CA GLY A 223 9.57 -7.64 15.14
C GLY A 223 9.70 -6.19 15.58
N PRO A 224 9.01 -5.78 16.65
CA PRO A 224 9.11 -4.42 17.17
C PRO A 224 10.54 -4.11 17.63
N ILE A 225 10.90 -2.83 17.59
CA ILE A 225 12.09 -2.34 18.28
C ILE A 225 11.74 -2.19 19.76
N ASP A 226 12.36 -3.01 20.62
CA ASP A 226 12.10 -3.00 22.05
C ASP A 226 12.39 -1.62 22.66
N GLY A 227 11.45 -1.12 23.46
CA GLY A 227 11.57 0.20 24.09
C GLY A 227 11.36 1.41 23.15
N ALA A 228 11.14 1.21 21.85
CA ALA A 228 10.81 2.29 20.94
C ALA A 228 9.39 2.82 21.20
N ALA A 229 9.28 4.14 21.38
CA ALA A 229 7.98 4.80 21.41
C ALA A 229 7.26 4.64 20.07
N LYS A 230 5.92 4.60 20.10
CA LYS A 230 5.12 4.72 18.88
C LYS A 230 5.36 6.09 18.26
N VAL A 231 5.51 6.12 16.95
CA VAL A 231 5.61 7.36 16.17
C VAL A 231 4.22 7.78 15.73
N GLU A 232 3.84 9.03 15.99
CA GLU A 232 2.62 9.62 15.45
C GLU A 232 2.92 10.25 14.10
N LEU A 233 2.20 9.84 13.06
CA LEU A 233 2.23 10.46 11.73
C LEU A 233 0.94 11.25 11.52
N PRO A 234 0.99 12.59 11.36
CA PRO A 234 -0.17 13.38 10.98
C PRO A 234 -0.75 12.88 9.67
N ALA A 235 -2.07 12.69 9.64
CA ALA A 235 -2.77 12.25 8.44
C ALA A 235 -4.25 12.56 8.56
N GLN A 236 -4.82 13.21 7.54
CA GLN A 236 -6.26 13.41 7.45
C GLN A 236 -6.92 12.35 6.55
N LEU A 237 -6.13 11.53 5.86
CA LEU A 237 -6.66 10.44 5.04
C LEU A 237 -5.76 9.21 5.16
N ALA A 238 -6.34 8.04 5.37
CA ALA A 238 -5.66 6.76 5.30
C ALA A 238 -6.26 5.87 4.20
N ILE A 239 -5.40 5.26 3.40
CA ILE A 239 -5.75 4.41 2.28
C ILE A 239 -5.13 3.04 2.48
N ILE A 240 -5.97 2.02 2.63
CA ILE A 240 -5.54 0.65 2.84
C ILE A 240 -5.31 -0.01 1.48
N ALA A 241 -4.04 -0.11 1.07
CA ALA A 241 -3.56 -0.78 -0.14
C ALA A 241 -3.06 -2.21 0.17
N ALA A 242 -3.80 -2.93 1.01
CA ALA A 242 -3.55 -4.34 1.30
C ALA A 242 -4.21 -5.27 0.26
N SER A 243 -3.80 -6.53 0.24
CA SER A 243 -4.29 -7.54 -0.71
C SER A 243 -5.81 -7.66 -0.72
N GLN A 244 -6.39 -7.74 -1.93
CA GLN A 244 -7.82 -7.97 -2.15
C GLN A 244 -8.17 -9.45 -1.92
N ARG A 245 -9.44 -9.72 -1.57
CA ARG A 245 -10.00 -11.07 -1.43
C ARG A 245 -11.24 -11.20 -2.31
N SER A 246 -11.50 -12.40 -2.84
CA SER A 246 -12.75 -12.65 -3.56
C SER A 246 -13.92 -12.68 -2.58
N ILE A 247 -15.07 -12.23 -3.06
CA ILE A 247 -16.34 -12.36 -2.35
C ILE A 247 -17.07 -13.60 -2.88
N GLY A 248 -17.89 -14.23 -2.03
CA GLY A 248 -18.75 -15.34 -2.44
C GLY A 248 -19.75 -14.90 -3.51
N VAL A 249 -20.16 -15.83 -4.35
CA VAL A 249 -21.22 -15.64 -5.35
C VAL A 249 -22.40 -16.50 -4.93
N ASP A 250 -23.60 -15.91 -4.90
CA ASP A 250 -24.81 -16.64 -4.51
C ASP A 250 -25.02 -17.89 -5.38
N GLY A 251 -25.28 -19.02 -4.72
CA GLY A 251 -25.42 -20.32 -5.38
C GLY A 251 -24.11 -21.05 -5.70
N ILE A 252 -22.94 -20.45 -5.42
CA ILE A 252 -21.62 -21.08 -5.58
C ILE A 252 -21.01 -21.30 -4.19
N PRO A 253 -20.74 -22.54 -3.77
CA PRO A 253 -20.12 -22.80 -2.48
C PRO A 253 -18.72 -22.17 -2.41
N PRO A 254 -18.33 -21.60 -1.26
CA PRO A 254 -16.96 -21.11 -1.07
C PRO A 254 -15.99 -22.30 -1.15
N GLY A 255 -14.97 -22.21 -2.01
CA GLY A 255 -13.99 -23.29 -2.19
C GLY A 255 -13.31 -23.69 -0.87
N ARG A 256 -13.07 -24.99 -0.67
CA ARG A 256 -12.45 -25.52 0.56
C ARG A 256 -11.01 -25.03 0.70
N ALA A 257 -10.71 -24.44 1.85
CA ALA A 257 -9.36 -24.04 2.24
C ALA A 257 -8.50 -25.29 2.53
N SER A 258 -7.47 -25.54 1.72
CA SER A 258 -6.41 -26.49 2.05
C SER A 258 -5.05 -25.77 2.09
N HIS A 259 -4.51 -25.68 3.31
CA HIS A 259 -3.23 -25.12 3.77
C HIS A 259 -3.07 -23.59 3.87
N GLU A 260 -2.82 -23.19 5.12
CA GLU A 260 -2.43 -21.86 5.64
C GLU A 260 -3.37 -20.68 5.32
N GLY A 261 -4.50 -20.64 6.03
CA GLY A 261 -5.15 -19.39 6.46
C GLY A 261 -5.61 -18.41 5.37
N ARG A 262 -5.71 -18.82 4.11
CA ARG A 262 -6.20 -17.99 3.00
C ARG A 262 -7.67 -18.31 2.72
N GLU A 263 -8.56 -17.65 3.44
CA GLU A 263 -9.97 -17.55 3.04
C GLU A 263 -10.12 -16.67 1.79
N GLY A 264 -10.89 -17.13 0.81
CA GLY A 264 -11.48 -16.26 -0.22
C GLY A 264 -10.94 -16.39 -1.65
N SER A 265 -10.53 -17.57 -2.11
CA SER A 265 -10.31 -17.83 -3.55
C SER A 265 -10.72 -19.27 -3.88
N PRO A 266 -11.83 -19.50 -4.61
CA PRO A 266 -12.19 -20.84 -5.08
C PRO A 266 -11.12 -21.37 -6.03
N ARG A 267 -10.44 -22.48 -5.70
CA ARG A 267 -9.49 -23.10 -6.63
C ARG A 267 -10.22 -23.95 -7.66
N ALA A 268 -9.78 -23.85 -8.92
CA ALA A 268 -10.33 -24.49 -10.10
C ALA A 268 -10.12 -26.02 -10.21
N LEU A 269 -9.88 -26.72 -9.09
CA LEU A 269 -9.71 -28.17 -9.08
C LEU A 269 -10.56 -28.89 -8.03
N ASP A 270 -11.50 -28.19 -7.40
CA ASP A 270 -12.63 -28.88 -6.79
C ASP A 270 -13.76 -28.93 -7.82
N ARG A 271 -14.06 -30.15 -8.31
CA ARG A 271 -15.35 -30.47 -8.91
C ARG A 271 -16.41 -30.38 -7.81
N ASP A 272 -16.63 -29.20 -7.26
CA ASP A 272 -17.55 -29.02 -6.14
C ASP A 272 -18.97 -29.18 -6.67
N VAL A 273 -19.59 -30.26 -6.21
CA VAL A 273 -20.98 -30.61 -6.43
C VAL A 273 -21.85 -29.54 -5.79
N ILE A 274 -22.42 -28.65 -6.61
CA ILE A 274 -23.52 -27.79 -6.16
C ILE A 274 -24.74 -28.70 -6.05
N SER A 275 -25.22 -28.93 -4.82
CA SER A 275 -26.50 -29.60 -4.59
C SER A 275 -27.63 -28.58 -4.67
N ASP A 276 -28.67 -28.88 -5.43
CA ASP A 276 -29.92 -28.14 -5.29
C ASP A 276 -30.60 -28.44 -3.94
N THR A 277 -31.58 -27.63 -3.55
CA THR A 277 -32.41 -27.83 -2.34
C THR A 277 -33.23 -29.13 -2.36
N SER A 278 -33.22 -29.86 -3.48
CA SER A 278 -33.92 -31.13 -3.72
C SER A 278 -33.03 -32.35 -3.51
N GLY A 279 -31.74 -32.17 -3.20
CA GLY A 279 -30.78 -33.27 -3.03
C GLY A 279 -30.39 -33.97 -4.33
N ASN A 280 -30.77 -33.44 -5.49
CA ASN A 280 -30.52 -34.05 -6.79
C ASN A 280 -29.22 -33.48 -7.37
N LYS A 281 -28.15 -34.28 -7.33
CA LYS A 281 -26.83 -33.89 -7.84
C LYS A 281 -26.82 -33.87 -9.36
N THR A 282 -27.06 -32.70 -9.96
CA THR A 282 -26.86 -32.49 -11.40
C THR A 282 -25.82 -31.40 -11.59
N LEU A 283 -24.59 -31.79 -11.98
CA LEU A 283 -23.45 -30.88 -12.14
C LEU A 283 -23.31 -30.44 -13.60
N ALA A 284 -23.53 -29.15 -13.89
CA ALA A 284 -22.78 -28.50 -14.96
C ALA A 284 -21.39 -28.13 -14.40
N PRO A 285 -20.27 -28.40 -15.11
CA PRO A 285 -18.95 -28.07 -14.59
C PRO A 285 -18.75 -26.55 -14.57
N VAL A 286 -18.45 -26.00 -13.40
CA VAL A 286 -18.08 -24.59 -13.21
C VAL A 286 -16.56 -24.48 -13.07
N TYR A 287 -15.95 -23.53 -13.77
CA TYR A 287 -14.50 -23.28 -13.72
C TYR A 287 -14.22 -21.86 -13.22
N PHE A 288 -13.12 -21.70 -12.48
CA PHE A 288 -12.62 -20.40 -12.04
C PHE A 288 -11.32 -20.05 -12.75
N CYS A 289 -11.15 -18.79 -13.13
CA CYS A 289 -9.91 -18.27 -13.71
C CYS A 289 -9.53 -16.91 -13.10
N GLY A 290 -8.31 -16.44 -13.37
CA GLY A 290 -7.81 -15.16 -12.87
C GLY A 290 -7.69 -15.08 -11.34
N TRP A 291 -7.92 -13.89 -10.77
CA TRP A 291 -7.79 -13.65 -9.33
C TRP A 291 -8.78 -14.45 -8.48
N ALA A 292 -9.93 -14.84 -9.04
CA ALA A 292 -10.87 -15.74 -8.36
C ALA A 292 -10.24 -17.11 -8.08
N ASN A 293 -9.27 -17.55 -8.88
CA ASN A 293 -8.59 -18.84 -8.74
C ASN A 293 -7.25 -18.77 -7.97
N HIS A 294 -6.46 -17.71 -8.21
CA HIS A 294 -5.08 -17.63 -7.71
C HIS A 294 -4.88 -16.61 -6.57
N GLY A 295 -5.96 -15.94 -6.14
CA GLY A 295 -5.90 -14.76 -5.30
C GLY A 295 -5.42 -13.52 -6.06
N ALA A 296 -5.58 -12.34 -5.45
CA ALA A 296 -5.25 -11.06 -6.07
C ALA A 296 -3.74 -10.77 -6.07
N LYS A 297 -2.99 -11.56 -6.83
CA LYS A 297 -1.54 -11.42 -7.06
C LYS A 297 -1.25 -11.74 -8.53
N GLY A 298 -0.36 -10.96 -9.15
CA GLY A 298 0.09 -11.11 -10.53
C GLY A 298 1.54 -10.67 -10.68
#